data_AF-A0A842URQ1-F1
#
_entry.id   AF-A0A842URQ1-F1
#
_cell.length_a   1.000
_cell.length_b   1.000
_cell.length_c   1.000
_cell.angle_alpha   90.00
_cell.angle_beta   90.00
_cell.angle_gamma   90.00
#
_symmetry.space_group_name_H-M   'P 1'
#
loop_
_entity.id
_entity.type
_entity.pdbx_description
1 polymer ?
#
loop_
_entity_poly.entity_id
_entity_poly.type
_entity_poly.pdbx_seq_one_letter_code
_entity_poly.pdbx_strand_id
1 'polypeptide(L)'
;MEVVKKIDGKTLKITLASFEEAIDLQEALSLALREEGLEIKGLDLDQDSIGITSETLSSVLNIVLKAGTNKNLREKLFVCSGRALFDGKKIDKDLFEDIEYRQYFFKIMFFIAEANLNPFFKSLFSKLPTVKEAFIKSLKQKFQQD
;
A
#
# COMPACT_ATOMS: atom_id res chain seq x y z
N MET A 1 -3.86 -16.28 6.11
CA MET A 1 -4.63 -15.93 4.90
C MET A 1 -3.66 -15.46 3.83
N GLU A 2 -3.81 -15.93 2.58
CA GLU A 2 -2.96 -15.54 1.45
C GLU A 2 -3.77 -14.68 0.46
N VAL A 3 -3.19 -13.56 0.02
CA VAL A 3 -3.75 -12.69 -1.01
C VAL A 3 -2.86 -12.77 -2.24
N VAL A 4 -3.43 -13.09 -3.40
CA VAL A 4 -2.70 -13.16 -4.67
C VAL A 4 -3.10 -11.98 -5.55
N LYS A 5 -2.11 -11.27 -6.11
CA LYS A 5 -2.27 -10.16 -7.05
C LYS A 5 -1.45 -10.39 -8.32
N LYS A 6 -1.84 -9.71 -9.41
CA LYS A 6 -1.09 -9.69 -10.67
C LYS A 6 -0.57 -8.27 -10.92
N ILE A 7 0.71 -8.16 -11.23
CA ILE A 7 1.38 -6.91 -11.59
C ILE A 7 2.08 -7.14 -12.92
N ASP A 8 1.56 -6.54 -14.00
CA ASP A 8 2.15 -6.61 -15.34
C ASP A 8 2.53 -8.05 -15.77
N GLY A 9 1.63 -9.01 -15.51
CA GLY A 9 1.82 -10.44 -15.80
C GLY A 9 2.50 -11.24 -14.69
N LYS A 10 3.30 -10.60 -13.83
CA LYS A 10 3.99 -11.23 -12.69
C LYS A 10 3.06 -11.47 -11.51
N THR A 11 3.35 -12.51 -10.73
CA THR A 11 2.55 -12.93 -9.58
C THR A 11 3.09 -12.32 -8.29
N LEU A 12 2.25 -11.62 -7.54
CA LEU A 12 2.52 -11.20 -6.17
C LEU A 12 1.69 -12.06 -5.21
N LYS A 13 2.35 -12.84 -4.36
CA LYS A 13 1.72 -13.61 -3.27
C LYS A 13 2.01 -12.90 -1.95
N ILE A 14 0.96 -12.54 -1.23
CA ILE A 14 1.05 -11.83 0.04
C ILE A 14 0.51 -12.74 1.13
N THR A 15 1.41 -13.24 1.98
CA THR A 15 0.99 -13.77 3.28
C THR A 15 0.83 -12.59 4.23
N LEU A 16 -0.34 -12.48 4.86
CA LEU A 16 -0.59 -11.38 5.81
C LEU A 16 0.43 -11.39 6.95
N ALA A 17 0.81 -10.18 7.36
CA ALA A 17 1.62 -9.88 8.52
C ALA A 17 0.93 -10.33 9.82
N SER A 18 1.65 -10.34 10.94
CA SER A 18 1.03 -10.55 12.24
C SER A 18 0.16 -9.33 12.58
N PHE A 19 -0.74 -9.46 13.55
CA PHE A 19 -1.55 -8.33 13.99
C PHE A 19 -0.68 -7.15 14.45
N GLU A 20 0.36 -7.42 15.25
CA GLU A 20 1.32 -6.41 15.73
C GLU A 20 2.04 -5.70 14.59
N GLU A 21 2.56 -6.44 13.62
CA GLU A 21 3.22 -5.84 12.44
C GLU A 21 2.27 -4.99 11.61
N ALA A 22 1.00 -5.40 11.51
CA ALA A 22 -0.01 -4.66 10.75
C ALA A 22 -0.48 -3.39 11.49
N ILE A 23 -0.54 -3.41 12.82
CA ILE A 23 -0.77 -2.21 13.66
C ILE A 23 0.39 -1.23 13.53
N ASP A 24 1.63 -1.70 13.66
CA ASP A 24 2.83 -0.88 13.46
C ASP A 24 2.81 -0.15 12.10
N LEU A 25 2.37 -0.84 11.05
CA LEU A 25 2.21 -0.25 9.72
C LEU A 25 1.10 0.81 9.68
N GLN A 26 -0.02 0.56 10.35
CA GLN A 26 -1.14 1.51 10.44
C GLN A 26 -0.74 2.79 11.17
N GLU A 27 0.02 2.66 12.27
CA GLU A 27 0.52 3.79 13.04
C GLU A 27 1.52 4.62 12.22
N ALA A 28 2.47 3.95 11.56
CA ALA A 28 3.44 4.61 10.70
C ALA A 28 2.77 5.36 9.54
N LEU A 29 1.73 4.77 8.93
CA LEU A 29 0.96 5.44 7.89
C LEU A 29 0.19 6.64 8.44
N SER A 30 -0.43 6.51 9.61
CA SER A 30 -1.18 7.59 10.26
C SER A 30 -0.27 8.77 10.61
N LEU A 31 0.95 8.49 11.09
CA LEU A 31 1.94 9.52 11.36
C LEU A 31 2.37 10.22 10.07
N ALA A 32 2.69 9.46 9.01
CA ALA A 32 3.07 10.02 7.72
C ALA A 32 1.95 10.89 7.10
N LEU A 33 0.68 10.53 7.31
CA LEU A 33 -0.47 11.34 6.91
C LEU A 33 -0.51 12.67 7.67
N ARG A 34 -0.36 12.63 9.00
CA ARG A 34 -0.35 13.85 9.84
C ARG A 34 0.79 14.80 9.48
N GLU A 35 1.99 14.27 9.24
CA GLU A 35 3.17 15.06 8.83
C GLU A 35 2.93 15.86 7.54
N GLU A 36 2.09 15.33 6.65
CA GLU A 36 1.71 15.94 5.38
C GLU A 36 0.47 16.85 5.50
N GLY A 37 0.04 17.16 6.73
CA GLY A 37 -1.15 17.97 7.00
C GLY A 37 -2.46 17.27 6.64
N LEU A 38 -2.43 15.94 6.46
CA LEU A 38 -3.59 15.13 6.14
C LEU A 38 -4.08 14.44 7.41
N GLU A 39 -5.16 14.95 7.97
CA GLU A 39 -5.88 14.24 9.03
C GLU A 39 -6.83 13.22 8.40
N ILE A 40 -6.68 11.94 8.74
CA ILE A 40 -7.76 10.97 8.49
C ILE A 40 -8.89 11.30 9.49
N LYS A 41 -9.70 12.31 9.19
CA LYS A 41 -10.93 12.57 9.93
C LYS A 41 -11.93 11.49 9.54
N GLY A 42 -12.34 10.65 10.49
CA GLY A 42 -13.38 9.65 10.28
C GLY A 42 -12.91 8.19 10.34
N LEU A 43 -11.97 7.84 11.23
CA LEU A 43 -11.90 6.47 11.75
C LEU A 43 -12.84 6.34 12.97
N ASP A 44 -14.11 6.72 12.82
CA ASP A 44 -15.12 6.19 13.73
C ASP A 44 -15.39 4.76 13.27
N LEU A 45 -14.80 3.80 13.97
CA LEU A 45 -14.89 2.36 13.67
C LEU A 45 -16.31 1.79 13.79
N ASP A 46 -17.32 2.63 14.05
CA ASP A 46 -18.67 2.22 14.44
C ASP A 46 -19.82 2.80 13.62
N GLN A 47 -19.62 3.54 12.51
CA GLN A 47 -20.77 3.99 11.70
C GLN A 47 -20.62 3.85 10.19
N ASP A 48 -21.64 3.23 9.60
CA ASP A 48 -21.95 3.00 8.19
C ASP A 48 -22.01 4.27 7.30
N SER A 49 -21.50 5.42 7.76
CA SER A 49 -21.64 6.70 7.06
C SER A 49 -20.39 7.58 7.11
N ILE A 50 -19.19 7.00 7.09
CA ILE A 50 -17.99 7.80 6.83
C ILE A 50 -17.95 8.16 5.33
N GLY A 51 -18.14 9.45 5.06
CA GLY A 51 -17.92 10.10 3.77
C GLY A 51 -16.44 10.13 3.42
N ILE A 52 -15.89 8.98 3.08
CA ILE A 52 -14.52 8.83 2.56
C ILE A 52 -14.52 9.45 1.16
N THR A 53 -13.88 10.60 1.00
CA THR A 53 -13.77 11.27 -0.30
C THR A 53 -12.69 10.60 -1.16
N SER A 54 -12.81 10.71 -2.48
CA SER A 54 -11.77 10.29 -3.43
C SER A 54 -10.43 10.97 -3.16
N GLU A 55 -10.44 12.14 -2.52
CA GLU A 55 -9.26 12.91 -2.11
C GLU A 55 -8.51 12.27 -0.95
N THR A 56 -9.21 11.78 0.09
CA THR A 56 -8.57 11.02 1.19
C THR A 56 -7.90 9.76 0.68
N LEU A 57 -8.56 9.08 -0.27
CA LEU A 57 -8.05 7.86 -0.88
C LEU A 57 -6.83 8.13 -1.76
N SER A 58 -6.88 9.17 -2.59
CA SER A 58 -5.73 9.64 -3.38
C SER A 58 -4.57 10.09 -2.49
N SER A 59 -4.87 10.66 -1.32
CA SER A 59 -3.86 11.10 -0.35
C SER A 59 -3.16 9.94 0.34
N VAL A 60 -3.89 8.90 0.77
CA VAL A 60 -3.32 7.65 1.29
C VAL A 60 -2.44 6.98 0.23
N LEU A 61 -2.90 6.94 -1.02
CA LEU A 61 -2.12 6.42 -2.15
C LEU A 61 -0.86 7.24 -2.39
N ASN A 62 -0.96 8.55 -2.42
CA ASN A 62 0.18 9.45 -2.58
C ASN A 62 1.18 9.30 -1.44
N ILE A 63 0.74 9.00 -0.22
CA ILE A 63 1.65 8.79 0.91
C ILE A 63 2.31 7.42 0.90
N VAL A 64 1.60 6.38 0.47
CA VAL A 64 2.22 5.08 0.21
C VAL A 64 3.22 5.18 -0.96
N LEU A 65 2.96 6.03 -1.97
CA LEU A 65 3.95 6.39 -2.98
C LEU A 65 5.11 7.22 -2.41
N LYS A 66 4.84 8.08 -1.43
CA LYS A 66 5.87 8.75 -0.61
C LYS A 66 6.52 7.83 0.43
N ALA A 67 6.22 6.52 0.46
CA ALA A 67 7.05 5.57 1.24
C ALA A 67 8.52 5.60 0.77
N GLY A 68 8.81 6.10 -0.45
CA GLY A 68 10.17 6.43 -0.86
C GLY A 68 10.84 7.53 0.01
N THR A 69 10.08 8.46 0.56
CA THR A 69 10.60 9.59 1.36
C THR A 69 10.43 9.38 2.88
N ASN A 70 9.41 8.63 3.33
CA ASN A 70 9.24 8.30 4.75
C ASN A 70 9.93 6.96 5.09
N LYS A 71 11.10 7.04 5.75
CA LYS A 71 11.90 5.86 6.12
C LYS A 71 11.16 4.92 7.07
N ASN A 72 10.44 5.45 8.05
CA ASN A 72 9.70 4.65 9.03
C ASN A 72 8.59 3.82 8.35
N LEU A 73 7.75 4.46 7.54
CA LEU A 73 6.70 3.77 6.77
C LEU A 73 7.28 2.69 5.86
N ARG A 74 8.39 2.99 5.18
CA ARG A 74 9.09 2.02 4.32
C ARG A 74 9.59 0.81 5.09
N GLU A 75 10.17 1.01 6.26
CA GLU A 75 10.66 -0.09 7.10
C GLU A 75 9.51 -0.99 7.56
N LYS A 76 8.38 -0.42 7.98
CA LYS A 76 7.19 -1.21 8.35
C LYS A 76 6.61 -1.96 7.16
N LEU A 77 6.58 -1.36 5.97
CA LEU A 77 6.17 -2.05 4.74
C LEU A 77 7.07 -3.25 4.42
N PHE A 78 8.39 -3.13 4.62
CA PHE A 78 9.31 -4.25 4.44
C PHE A 78 9.13 -5.36 5.48
N VAL A 79 8.81 -5.01 6.73
CA VAL A 79 8.45 -6.00 7.75
C VAL A 79 7.22 -6.78 7.31
N CYS A 80 6.15 -6.09 6.89
CA CYS A 80 4.95 -6.74 6.38
C CYS A 80 5.17 -7.51 5.06
N SER A 81 6.17 -7.14 4.25
CA SER A 81 6.52 -7.86 3.02
C SER A 81 7.41 -9.09 3.26
N GLY A 82 7.94 -9.29 4.46
CA GLY A 82 8.94 -10.33 4.75
C GLY A 82 8.48 -11.76 4.45
N ARG A 83 7.17 -11.99 4.35
CA ARG A 83 6.52 -13.26 4.00
C ARG A 83 5.87 -13.26 2.61
N ALA A 84 5.99 -12.16 1.87
CA ALA A 84 5.44 -12.03 0.53
C ALA A 84 6.48 -12.43 -0.52
N LEU A 85 5.98 -12.94 -1.64
CA LEU A 85 6.78 -13.35 -2.78
C LEU A 85 6.34 -12.61 -4.04
N PHE A 86 7.28 -12.06 -4.79
CA PHE A 86 7.07 -11.50 -6.11
C PHE A 86 7.78 -12.35 -7.16
N ASP A 87 7.00 -12.97 -8.03
CA ASP A 87 7.47 -13.88 -9.08
C ASP A 87 8.35 -15.02 -8.51
N GLY A 88 7.96 -15.51 -7.33
CA GLY A 88 8.69 -16.56 -6.59
C GLY A 88 9.89 -16.05 -5.78
N LYS A 89 10.29 -14.78 -5.91
CA LYS A 89 11.38 -14.17 -5.13
C LYS A 89 10.85 -13.51 -3.86
N LYS A 90 11.64 -13.55 -2.77
CA LYS A 90 11.33 -12.83 -1.54
C LYS A 90 11.33 -11.32 -1.77
N ILE A 91 10.40 -10.62 -1.13
CA ILE A 91 10.32 -9.16 -1.19
C ILE A 91 11.11 -8.57 -0.02
N ASP A 92 12.37 -8.24 -0.28
CA ASP A 92 13.28 -7.54 0.61
C ASP A 92 13.97 -6.38 -0.14
N LYS A 93 14.93 -5.70 0.51
CA LYS A 93 15.62 -4.57 -0.08
C LYS A 93 16.46 -4.99 -1.30
N ASP A 94 17.09 -6.15 -1.23
CA ASP A 94 17.99 -6.66 -2.27
C ASP A 94 17.23 -6.95 -3.57
N LEU A 95 15.97 -7.37 -3.49
CA LEU A 95 15.12 -7.52 -4.67
C LEU A 95 15.08 -6.25 -5.54
N PHE A 96 15.11 -5.06 -4.94
CA PHE A 96 14.98 -3.78 -5.64
C PHE A 96 16.31 -3.14 -6.05
N GLU A 97 17.43 -3.78 -5.70
CA GLU A 97 18.74 -3.45 -6.29
C GLU A 97 18.85 -3.95 -7.73
N ASP A 98 18.09 -4.99 -8.08
CA ASP A 98 17.91 -5.41 -9.46
C ASP A 98 17.01 -4.40 -10.22
N ILE A 99 17.57 -3.86 -11.31
CA ILE A 99 16.92 -2.84 -12.14
C ILE A 99 15.58 -3.32 -12.71
N GLU A 100 15.46 -4.61 -13.02
CA GLU A 100 14.24 -5.19 -13.56
C GLU A 100 13.09 -5.12 -12.55
N TYR A 101 13.41 -5.21 -11.26
CA TYR A 101 12.43 -5.24 -10.18
C TYR A 101 12.14 -3.87 -9.57
N ARG A 102 13.06 -2.92 -9.71
CA ARG A 102 12.94 -1.55 -9.17
C ARG A 102 11.66 -0.84 -9.62
N GLN A 103 11.24 -1.02 -10.87
CA GLN A 103 10.00 -0.46 -11.41
C GLN A 103 8.72 -0.92 -10.68
N TYR A 104 8.76 -2.07 -10.01
CA TYR A 104 7.61 -2.64 -9.31
C TYR A 104 7.53 -2.21 -7.85
N PHE A 105 8.55 -1.51 -7.32
CA PHE A 105 8.65 -1.15 -5.91
C PHE A 105 7.35 -0.55 -5.36
N PHE A 106 6.88 0.54 -5.96
CA PHE A 106 5.69 1.23 -5.48
C PHE A 106 4.40 0.39 -5.61
N LYS A 107 4.27 -0.40 -6.69
CA LYS A 107 3.12 -1.27 -6.90
C LYS A 107 3.07 -2.39 -5.86
N ILE A 108 4.22 -3.01 -5.60
CA ILE A 108 4.35 -4.06 -4.58
C ILE A 108 4.02 -3.49 -3.21
N MET A 109 4.68 -2.40 -2.81
CA MET A 109 4.46 -1.79 -1.49
C MET A 109 3.02 -1.33 -1.30
N PHE A 110 2.36 -0.83 -2.35
CA PHE A 110 0.94 -0.52 -2.33
C PHE A 110 0.08 -1.75 -2.03
N PHE A 111 0.31 -2.88 -2.71
CA PHE A 111 -0.49 -4.08 -2.45
C PHE A 111 -0.19 -4.70 -1.08
N ILE A 112 1.04 -4.59 -0.58
CA ILE A 112 1.39 -4.97 0.79
C ILE A 112 0.61 -4.13 1.80
N ALA A 113 0.57 -2.81 1.60
CA ALA A 113 -0.23 -1.90 2.44
C ALA A 113 -1.71 -2.24 2.36
N GLU A 114 -2.28 -2.37 1.15
CA GLU A 114 -3.68 -2.74 0.92
C GLU A 114 -4.04 -4.03 1.68
N ALA A 115 -3.26 -5.10 1.49
CA ALA A 115 -3.59 -6.40 2.08
C ALA A 115 -3.56 -6.39 3.61
N ASN A 116 -2.58 -5.72 4.21
CA ASN A 116 -2.41 -5.70 5.67
C ASN A 116 -3.29 -4.67 6.37
N LEU A 117 -3.62 -3.57 5.70
CA LEU A 117 -4.43 -2.49 6.28
C LEU A 117 -5.92 -2.66 6.04
N ASN A 118 -6.34 -3.31 4.96
CA ASN A 118 -7.76 -3.53 4.64
C ASN A 118 -8.61 -4.04 5.82
N PRO A 119 -8.15 -4.95 6.70
CA PRO A 119 -8.91 -5.36 7.88
C PRO A 119 -9.29 -4.21 8.84
N PHE A 120 -8.45 -3.17 8.96
CA PHE A 120 -8.69 -2.01 9.82
C PHE A 120 -9.55 -0.93 9.15
N PHE A 121 -9.64 -0.98 7.82
CA PHE A 121 -10.20 0.08 7.00
C PHE A 121 -11.25 -0.47 6.02
N LYS A 122 -12.01 -1.50 6.41
CA LYS A 122 -12.97 -2.19 5.53
C LYS A 122 -13.90 -1.22 4.77
N SER A 123 -14.30 -0.10 5.38
CA SER A 123 -15.11 0.96 4.77
C SER A 123 -14.35 1.82 3.74
N LEU A 124 -13.03 2.03 3.94
CA LEU A 124 -12.14 2.77 3.03
C LEU A 124 -11.83 1.96 1.78
N PHE A 125 -11.58 0.66 1.96
CA PHE A 125 -11.19 -0.24 0.87
C PHE A 125 -12.37 -0.84 0.09
N SER A 126 -13.59 -0.81 0.63
CA SER A 126 -14.80 -1.22 -0.13
C SER A 126 -15.18 -0.22 -1.24
N LYS A 127 -14.81 1.05 -1.09
CA LYS A 127 -15.03 2.14 -2.07
C LYS A 127 -13.89 2.30 -3.08
N LEU A 128 -12.85 1.48 -2.98
CA LEU A 128 -11.61 1.54 -3.74
C LEU A 128 -11.61 0.97 -5.18
N PRO A 129 -12.60 0.21 -5.70
CA PRO A 129 -12.51 -0.33 -7.06
C PRO A 129 -12.19 0.74 -8.12
N THR A 130 -12.86 1.89 -8.03
CA THR A 130 -12.72 3.00 -8.98
C THR A 130 -11.37 3.73 -8.84
N VAL A 131 -10.87 3.87 -7.61
CA VAL A 131 -9.61 4.56 -7.34
C VAL A 131 -8.41 3.66 -7.63
N LYS A 132 -8.53 2.36 -7.40
CA LYS A 132 -7.52 1.35 -7.73
C LYS A 132 -7.27 1.28 -9.24
N GLU A 133 -8.32 1.30 -10.04
CA GLU A 133 -8.22 1.34 -11.50
C GLU A 133 -7.59 2.65 -11.97
N ALA A 134 -8.00 3.79 -11.40
CA ALA A 134 -7.41 5.10 -11.69
C ALA A 134 -5.91 5.16 -11.29
N PHE A 135 -5.55 4.57 -10.16
CA PHE A 135 -4.17 4.47 -9.66
C PHE A 135 -3.30 3.61 -10.58
N ILE A 136 -3.75 2.40 -10.93
CA ILE A 136 -3.04 1.52 -11.87
C ILE A 136 -2.87 2.22 -13.22
N LYS A 137 -3.89 2.93 -13.69
CA LYS A 137 -3.83 3.72 -14.93
C LYS A 137 -2.83 4.88 -14.82
N SER A 138 -2.82 5.62 -13.71
CA SER A 138 -1.89 6.74 -13.48
C SER A 138 -0.43 6.29 -13.41
N LEU A 139 -0.16 5.14 -12.78
CA LEU A 139 1.19 4.56 -12.77
C LEU A 139 1.61 4.15 -14.18
N LYS A 140 0.73 3.51 -14.95
CA LYS A 140 1.03 3.15 -16.34
C LYS A 140 1.36 4.39 -17.20
N GLN A 141 0.62 5.49 -17.03
CA GLN A 141 0.88 6.73 -17.76
C GLN A 141 2.21 7.39 -17.34
N LYS A 142 2.54 7.40 -16.05
CA LYS A 142 3.76 8.05 -15.53
C LYS A 142 5.04 7.29 -15.91
N PHE A 143 4.97 5.98 -16.13
CA PHE A 143 6.11 5.15 -16.54
C PHE A 143 6.13 4.80 -18.05
N GLN A 144 5.27 5.42 -18.86
CA GLN A 144 5.28 5.33 -20.33
C GLN A 144 5.73 6.63 -21.01
N GLN A 145 6.06 7.68 -20.23
CA GLN A 145 6.56 8.96 -20.73
C GLN A 145 8.08 9.15 -20.59
N ASP A 146 8.78 8.11 -20.13
CA ASP A 146 10.24 7.99 -20.15
C ASP A 146 10.64 6.85 -21.12
#